data_AF-A0A9X3KTK5-F1
#
_entry.id   AF-A0A9X3KTK5-F1
#
_cell.length_a   1.000
_cell.length_b   1.000
_cell.length_c   1.000
_cell.angle_alpha   90.00
_cell.angle_beta   90.00
_cell.angle_gamma   90.00
#
_symmetry.space_group_name_H-M   'P 1'
#
loop_
_entity.id
_entity.type
_entity.pdbx_description
1 polymer ?
#
loop_
_entity_poly.entity_id
_entity_poly.type
_entity_poly.pdbx_seq_one_letter_code
_entity_poly.pdbx_strand_id
1 'polypeptide(L)'
;MDSVTQALMEEFATANSLVDLPKDKKFEYFAAYCLVSSRYNEEFDVQDLIAGDGADLNVDAFAVKVNGRLADDADFIKDVLDLNGYLDVEFIIVQAKTSSNFDGAAIIALGDNLAKQVFADVQTMPVMKMLSG
;
A
#
# COMPACT_ATOMS: atom_id res chain seq x y z
N MET A 1 15.55 -12.81 -6.70
CA MET A 1 16.09 -11.70 -5.89
C MET A 1 17.59 -11.90 -5.74
N ASP A 2 18.38 -10.86 -6.02
CA ASP A 2 19.83 -10.89 -5.85
C ASP A 2 20.23 -10.76 -4.37
N SER A 3 21.52 -10.96 -4.08
CA SER A 3 22.04 -10.96 -2.71
C SER A 3 21.98 -9.60 -2.01
N VAL A 4 22.06 -8.50 -2.75
CA VAL A 4 22.01 -7.14 -2.17
C VAL A 4 20.59 -6.86 -1.71
N THR A 5 19.60 -7.07 -2.58
CA THR A 5 18.18 -6.88 -2.23
C THR A 5 17.77 -7.78 -1.07
N GLN A 6 18.26 -9.03 -1.04
CA GLN A 6 17.99 -9.92 0.09
C GLN A 6 18.58 -9.41 1.41
N ALA A 7 19.82 -8.90 1.41
CA ALA A 7 20.44 -8.37 2.62
C ALA A 7 19.66 -7.16 3.18
N LEU A 8 19.31 -6.21 2.30
CA LEU A 8 18.52 -5.03 2.68
C LEU A 8 17.14 -5.40 3.25
N MET A 9 16.47 -6.38 2.64
CA MET A 9 15.18 -6.87 3.12
C MET A 9 15.28 -7.50 4.52
N GLU A 10 16.33 -8.28 4.80
CA GLU A 10 16.50 -8.90 6.13
C GLU A 10 16.90 -7.87 7.21
N GLU A 11 17.73 -6.88 6.85
CA GLU A 11 18.04 -5.75 7.74
C GLU A 11 16.77 -4.95 8.08
N PHE A 12 15.97 -4.63 7.06
CA PHE A 12 14.66 -3.99 7.23
C PHE A 12 13.72 -4.81 8.10
N ALA A 13 13.60 -6.12 7.84
CA ALA A 13 12.74 -7.01 8.63
C ALA A 13 13.18 -7.07 10.10
N THR A 14 14.48 -7.02 10.35
CA THR A 14 15.02 -6.96 11.72
C THR A 14 14.66 -5.65 12.41
N ALA A 15 14.84 -4.51 11.71
CA ALA A 15 14.55 -3.19 12.26
C ALA A 15 13.07 -2.96 12.57
N ASN A 16 12.17 -3.59 11.82
CA ASN A 16 10.71 -3.43 11.94
C ASN A 16 10.03 -4.59 12.68
N SER A 17 10.79 -5.47 13.34
CA SER A 17 10.25 -6.63 14.07
C SER A 17 9.43 -7.62 13.21
N LEU A 18 9.80 -7.78 11.94
CA LEU A 18 9.12 -8.64 10.95
C LEU A 18 9.89 -9.95 10.68
N VAL A 19 10.85 -10.31 11.54
CA VAL A 19 11.76 -11.44 11.32
C VAL A 19 11.06 -12.79 11.22
N ASP A 20 9.90 -12.93 11.88
CA ASP A 20 9.11 -14.16 11.91
C ASP A 20 8.18 -14.32 10.70
N LEU A 21 8.06 -13.29 9.86
CA LEU A 21 7.24 -13.36 8.65
C LEU A 21 7.88 -14.26 7.57
N PRO A 22 7.06 -14.94 6.74
CA PRO A 22 7.52 -15.59 5.53
C PRO A 22 8.30 -14.64 4.61
N LYS A 23 9.23 -15.17 3.81
CA LYS A 23 10.12 -14.37 2.95
C LYS A 23 9.35 -13.50 1.94
N ASP A 24 8.28 -14.03 1.36
CA ASP A 24 7.36 -13.33 0.48
C ASP A 24 6.70 -12.15 1.21
N LYS A 25 6.19 -12.36 2.42
CA LYS A 25 5.62 -11.28 3.25
C LYS A 25 6.65 -10.22 3.63
N LYS A 26 7.86 -10.61 4.05
CA LYS A 26 8.95 -9.65 4.29
C LYS A 26 9.23 -8.79 3.05
N PHE A 27 9.18 -9.39 1.86
CA PHE A 27 9.38 -8.67 0.62
C PHE A 27 8.24 -7.71 0.28
N GLU A 28 6.98 -8.08 0.54
CA GLU A 28 5.82 -7.18 0.42
C GLU A 28 6.02 -5.91 1.27
N TYR A 29 6.34 -6.09 2.55
CA TYR A 29 6.59 -4.99 3.49
C TYR A 29 7.78 -4.13 3.05
N PHE A 30 8.88 -4.77 2.67
CA PHE A 30 10.08 -4.06 2.23
C PHE A 30 9.82 -3.24 0.95
N ALA A 31 9.09 -3.79 -0.02
CA ALA A 31 8.72 -3.09 -1.25
C ALA A 31 7.80 -1.90 -0.97
N ALA A 32 6.81 -2.08 -0.09
CA ALA A 32 5.91 -1.02 0.35
C ALA A 32 6.68 0.13 1.00
N TYR A 33 7.55 -0.18 1.96
CA TYR A 33 8.40 0.80 2.62
C TYR A 33 9.30 1.56 1.65
N CYS A 34 9.98 0.86 0.74
CA CYS A 34 10.86 1.50 -0.26
C CYS A 34 10.10 2.50 -1.13
N LEU A 35 8.89 2.16 -1.58
CA LEU A 35 8.13 3.06 -2.44
C LEU A 35 7.58 4.26 -1.66
N VAL A 36 6.98 4.02 -0.49
CA VAL A 36 6.30 5.06 0.27
C VAL A 36 7.31 6.04 0.87
N SER A 37 8.43 5.56 1.40
CA SER A 37 9.52 6.44 1.90
C SER A 37 10.14 7.31 0.79
N SER A 38 10.05 6.91 -0.49
CA SER A 38 10.49 7.74 -1.61
C SER A 38 9.51 8.88 -1.96
N ARG A 39 8.27 8.84 -1.44
CA ARG A 39 7.18 9.78 -1.72
C ARG A 39 6.67 10.52 -0.49
N TYR A 40 7.09 10.08 0.69
CA TYR A 40 6.67 10.59 1.98
C TYR A 40 7.89 10.64 2.92
N ASN A 41 8.22 11.84 3.38
CA ASN A 41 9.47 12.10 4.11
C ASN A 41 9.31 12.06 5.64
N GLU A 42 8.11 11.78 6.14
CA GLU A 42 7.85 11.63 7.57
C GLU A 42 7.87 10.14 7.96
N GLU A 43 7.90 9.87 9.26
CA GLU A 43 7.81 8.51 9.79
C GLU A 43 6.40 7.94 9.59
N PHE A 44 6.31 6.64 9.33
CA PHE A 44 5.07 5.89 9.19
C PHE A 44 5.31 4.44 9.59
N ASP A 45 4.25 3.76 10.05
CA ASP A 45 4.29 2.30 10.23
C ASP A 45 3.94 1.63 8.90
N VAL A 46 4.84 0.80 8.41
CA VAL A 46 4.62 0.03 7.18
C VAL A 46 3.47 -0.98 7.35
N GLN A 47 3.22 -1.46 8.57
CA GLN A 47 2.15 -2.42 8.87
C GLN A 47 0.77 -1.85 8.52
N ASP A 48 0.57 -0.54 8.70
CA ASP A 48 -0.69 0.14 8.40
C ASP A 48 -0.97 0.23 6.90
N LEU A 49 0.05 0.00 6.06
CA LEU A 49 -0.06 0.09 4.61
C LEU A 49 -0.36 -1.26 3.95
N ILE A 50 -0.20 -2.37 4.68
CA ILE A 50 -0.25 -3.70 4.11
C ILE A 50 -1.70 -4.12 3.90
N ALA A 51 -2.00 -4.55 2.67
CA ALA A 51 -3.29 -5.14 2.36
C ALA A 51 -3.39 -6.52 3.02
N GLY A 52 -4.59 -6.91 3.44
CA GLY A 52 -4.81 -8.18 4.14
C GLY A 52 -4.46 -9.41 3.30
N ASP A 53 -4.59 -10.60 3.89
CA ASP A 53 -4.33 -11.87 3.20
C ASP A 53 -5.56 -12.43 2.46
N GLY A 54 -6.52 -11.58 2.04
CA GLY A 54 -7.77 -12.12 1.50
C GLY A 54 -8.77 -11.09 0.95
N ALA A 55 -9.10 -11.28 -0.33
CA ALA A 55 -9.96 -10.46 -1.20
C ALA A 55 -9.31 -9.17 -1.74
N ASP A 56 -8.01 -9.03 -1.56
CA ASP A 56 -7.23 -7.89 -2.03
C ASP A 56 -6.98 -8.03 -3.53
N LEU A 57 -7.06 -6.90 -4.24
CA LEU A 57 -7.14 -6.75 -5.69
C LEU A 57 -5.86 -7.15 -6.45
N ASN A 58 -5.11 -8.14 -5.94
CA ASN A 58 -3.70 -8.39 -6.17
C ASN A 58 -2.82 -7.19 -5.76
N VAL A 59 -3.25 -6.48 -4.72
CA VAL A 59 -2.53 -5.37 -4.09
C VAL A 59 -1.93 -5.90 -2.79
N ASP A 60 -0.63 -5.66 -2.58
CA ASP A 60 0.07 -6.09 -1.36
C ASP A 60 0.19 -4.93 -0.36
N ALA A 61 0.23 -3.69 -0.84
CA ALA A 61 0.14 -2.51 0.01
C ALA A 61 -0.57 -1.34 -0.69
N PHE A 62 -1.23 -0.50 0.11
CA PHE A 62 -1.98 0.65 -0.33
C PHE A 62 -1.76 1.82 0.63
N ALA A 63 -1.49 3.01 0.08
CA ALA A 63 -1.42 4.24 0.84
C ALA A 63 -2.10 5.37 0.05
N VAL A 64 -2.78 6.26 0.77
CA VAL A 64 -3.33 7.49 0.20
C VAL A 64 -2.63 8.66 0.84
N LYS A 65 -2.06 9.55 0.03
CA LYS A 65 -1.51 10.81 0.51
C LYS A 65 -2.43 11.94 0.09
N VAL A 66 -2.86 12.75 1.06
CA VAL A 66 -3.72 13.90 0.83
C VAL A 66 -3.01 15.15 1.34
N ASN A 67 -2.80 16.12 0.45
CA ASN A 67 -2.10 17.38 0.72
C ASN A 67 -0.74 17.18 1.42
N GLY A 68 0.00 16.15 1.00
CA GLY A 68 1.34 15.84 1.50
C GLY A 68 1.41 14.94 2.73
N ARG A 69 0.29 14.55 3.34
CA ARG A 69 0.23 13.66 4.50
C ARG A 69 -0.46 12.35 4.19
N LEU A 70 -0.03 11.25 4.81
CA LEU A 70 -0.75 9.98 4.69
C LEU A 70 -2.13 10.11 5.35
N ALA A 71 -3.16 9.69 4.63
CA ALA A 71 -4.53 9.62 5.10
C ALA A 71 -4.81 8.22 5.63
N ASP A 72 -5.08 8.13 6.92
CA ASP A 72 -5.37 6.93 7.69
C ASP A 72 -6.84 6.85 8.13
N ASP A 73 -7.55 7.99 8.17
CA ASP A 73 -8.97 8.05 8.47
C ASP A 73 -9.76 9.02 7.55
N ALA A 74 -11.09 8.87 7.54
CA ALA A 74 -11.98 9.68 6.70
C ALA A 74 -12.24 11.08 7.27
N ASP A 75 -12.12 11.26 8.59
CA ASP A 75 -12.32 12.55 9.25
C ASP A 75 -11.17 13.51 8.91
N PHE A 76 -9.94 13.00 8.84
CA PHE A 76 -8.75 13.69 8.35
C PHE A 76 -8.97 14.24 6.95
N ILE A 77 -9.52 13.43 6.02
CA ILE A 77 -9.79 13.88 4.65
C ILE A 77 -10.80 15.02 4.64
N LYS A 78 -11.85 14.91 5.46
CA LYS A 78 -12.87 15.95 5.60
C LYS A 78 -12.28 17.24 6.17
N ASP A 79 -11.48 17.15 7.23
CA ASP A 79 -10.82 18.29 7.86
C ASP A 79 -9.89 19.00 6.87
N VAL A 80 -9.15 18.24 6.06
CA VAL A 80 -8.28 18.79 5.01
C VAL A 80 -9.09 19.51 3.93
N LEU A 81 -10.24 18.96 3.53
CA LEU A 81 -11.14 19.59 2.56
C LEU A 81 -11.77 20.87 3.13
N ASP A 82 -12.25 20.83 4.37
CA ASP A 82 -12.89 21.96 5.05
C ASP A 82 -11.89 23.10 5.27
N LEU A 83 -10.62 22.79 5.54
CA LEU A 83 -9.56 23.77 5.77
C LEU A 83 -9.00 24.38 4.48
N ASN A 84 -8.70 23.56 3.47
CA ASN A 84 -7.98 24.00 2.27
C ASN A 84 -8.89 24.32 1.08
N GLY A 85 -10.11 23.78 1.05
CA GLY A 85 -11.05 23.90 -0.07
C GLY A 85 -10.67 23.09 -1.31
N TYR A 86 -9.59 22.30 -1.25
CA TYR A 86 -9.16 21.39 -2.30
C TYR A 86 -8.44 20.17 -1.72
N LEU A 87 -8.45 19.08 -2.48
CA LEU A 87 -7.69 17.86 -2.20
C LEU A 87 -6.69 17.61 -3.33
N ASP A 88 -5.41 17.53 -2.98
CA ASP A 88 -4.35 16.98 -3.81
C ASP A 88 -4.06 15.56 -3.32
N VAL A 89 -4.48 14.57 -4.12
CA VAL A 89 -4.51 13.16 -3.73
C VAL A 89 -3.54 12.34 -4.56
N GLU A 90 -2.59 11.67 -3.91
CA GLU A 90 -1.71 10.67 -4.52
C GLU A 90 -2.07 9.28 -3.97
N PHE A 91 -2.49 8.38 -4.85
CA PHE A 91 -2.66 6.97 -4.54
C PHE A 91 -1.36 6.22 -4.80
N ILE A 92 -0.85 5.54 -3.78
CA ILE A 92 0.35 4.70 -3.86
C ILE A 92 -0.09 3.25 -3.70
N ILE A 93 0.05 2.47 -4.77
CA ILE A 93 -0.44 1.09 -4.85
C ILE A 93 0.74 0.20 -5.19
N VAL A 94 0.98 -0.81 -4.37
CA VAL A 94 2.13 -1.70 -4.48
C VAL A 94 1.64 -3.11 -4.74
N GLN A 95 2.19 -3.71 -5.79
CA GLN A 95 2.15 -5.15 -6.01
C GLN A 95 3.59 -5.67 -6.06
N ALA A 96 3.98 -6.46 -5.08
CA ALA A 96 5.28 -7.06 -4.94
C ALA A 96 5.27 -8.49 -5.49
N LYS A 97 6.20 -8.78 -6.42
CA LYS A 97 6.43 -10.13 -6.93
C LYS A 97 7.87 -10.52 -6.68
N THR A 98 8.07 -11.70 -6.10
CA THR A 98 9.39 -12.30 -5.89
C THR A 98 9.85 -13.15 -7.09
N SER A 99 8.98 -13.37 -8.08
CA SER A 99 9.30 -14.14 -9.28
C SER A 99 10.31 -13.40 -10.16
N SER A 100 11.17 -14.15 -10.85
CA SER A 100 12.16 -13.60 -11.80
C SER A 100 11.56 -13.24 -13.16
N ASN A 101 10.29 -13.58 -13.39
CA ASN A 101 9.65 -13.44 -14.69
C ASN A 101 8.70 -12.25 -14.67
N PHE A 102 8.79 -11.43 -15.71
CA PHE A 102 7.82 -10.38 -15.96
C PHE A 102 6.48 -11.00 -16.37
N ASP A 103 5.40 -10.59 -15.69
CA ASP A 103 4.05 -11.02 -15.99
C ASP A 103 3.17 -9.79 -16.32
N GLY A 104 2.99 -9.53 -17.62
CA GLY A 104 2.15 -8.44 -18.08
C GLY A 104 0.67 -8.64 -17.78
N ALA A 105 0.21 -9.89 -17.65
CA ALA A 105 -1.18 -10.18 -17.29
C ALA A 105 -1.47 -9.76 -15.84
N ALA A 106 -0.50 -9.90 -14.94
CA ALA A 106 -0.62 -9.41 -13.56
C ALA A 106 -0.80 -7.89 -13.50
N ILE A 107 -0.05 -7.12 -14.30
CA ILE A 107 -0.17 -5.66 -14.37
C ILE A 107 -1.54 -5.25 -14.91
N ILE A 108 -2.00 -5.90 -15.98
CA ILE A 108 -3.32 -5.65 -16.56
C ILE A 108 -4.40 -5.97 -15.51
N ALA A 109 -4.30 -7.11 -14.85
CA ALA A 109 -5.25 -7.52 -13.81
C ALA A 109 -5.31 -6.53 -12.65
N LEU A 110 -4.16 -6.04 -12.18
CA LEU A 110 -4.09 -4.99 -11.16
C LEU A 110 -4.83 -3.73 -11.63
N GLY A 111 -4.49 -3.21 -12.82
CA GLY A 111 -5.13 -2.01 -13.36
C GLY A 111 -6.65 -2.16 -13.52
N ASP A 112 -7.09 -3.30 -14.06
CA ASP A 112 -8.50 -3.63 -14.23
C ASP A 112 -9.24 -3.69 -12.89
N ASN A 113 -8.64 -4.32 -11.89
CA ASN A 113 -9.22 -4.44 -10.56
C ASN A 113 -9.37 -3.07 -9.89
N LEU A 114 -8.33 -2.23 -9.96
CA LEU A 114 -8.36 -0.87 -9.41
C LEU A 114 -9.44 -0.02 -10.09
N ALA A 115 -9.51 -0.05 -11.42
CA ALA A 115 -10.52 0.71 -12.17
C ALA A 115 -11.95 0.26 -11.82
N LYS A 116 -12.18 -1.04 -11.64
CA LYS A 116 -13.52 -1.61 -11.39
C LYS A 116 -13.96 -1.53 -9.94
N GLN A 117 -13.04 -1.41 -8.98
CA GLN A 117 -13.36 -1.55 -7.56
C GLN A 117 -12.97 -0.33 -6.72
N VAL A 118 -11.77 0.23 -6.93
CA VAL A 118 -11.29 1.40 -6.17
C VAL A 118 -11.80 2.69 -6.78
N PHE A 119 -11.69 2.81 -8.11
CA PHE A 119 -12.01 4.03 -8.86
C PHE A 119 -13.32 3.95 -9.65
N ALA A 120 -14.18 2.97 -9.34
CA ALA A 120 -15.49 2.88 -9.95
C ALA A 120 -16.46 3.89 -9.33
N ASP A 121 -17.41 4.39 -10.14
CA ASP A 121 -18.47 5.30 -9.69
C ASP A 121 -19.35 4.68 -8.59
N VAL A 122 -19.47 3.35 -8.57
CA VAL A 122 -20.17 2.58 -7.54
C VAL A 122 -19.24 1.47 -7.05
N GLN A 123 -18.75 1.59 -5.82
CA GLN A 123 -17.93 0.57 -5.19
C GLN A 123 -18.80 -0.64 -4.79
N THR A 124 -18.43 -1.83 -5.27
CA THR A 124 -19.22 -3.06 -5.09
C THR A 124 -18.67 -4.00 -4.01
N MET A 125 -17.48 -3.72 -3.49
CA MET A 125 -16.95 -4.45 -2.33
C MET A 125 -17.66 -4.00 -1.04
N PRO A 126 -17.90 -4.92 -0.08
CA PRO A 126 -18.25 -4.50 1.26
C PRO A 126 -17.13 -3.60 1.77
N VAL A 127 -17.45 -2.32 2.00
CA VAL A 127 -16.54 -1.35 2.62
C VAL A 127 -15.91 -2.04 3.81
N MET A 128 -14.57 -2.07 3.83
CA MET A 128 -13.80 -2.53 4.97
C MET A 128 -14.45 -1.95 6.22
N LYS A 129 -14.94 -2.82 7.11
CA LYS A 129 -15.76 -2.42 8.26
C LYS A 129 -14.85 -1.79 9.33
N MET A 130 -14.26 -0.65 9.00
CA MET A 130 -13.42 0.17 9.88
C MET A 130 -14.05 1.56 10.13
N LEU A 131 -15.35 1.71 9.87
CA LEU A 131 -16.11 2.92 10.19
C LEU A 131 -17.39 2.60 10.98
N SER A 132 -17.29 1.70 11.96
CA SER A 132 -18.32 1.57 13.00
C SER A 132 -17.66 1.61 14.38
N GLY A 133 -17.38 2.85 14.81
CA GLY A 133 -17.15 3.26 16.19
C GLY A 133 -17.93 4.54 16.43
#